data_AF-A0A0D3BEI2-F1
#
_entry.id   AF-A0A0D3BEI2-F1
#
_cell.length_a   1.000
_cell.length_b   1.000
_cell.length_c   1.000
_cell.angle_alpha   90.00
_cell.angle_beta   90.00
_cell.angle_gamma   90.00
#
_symmetry.space_group_name_H-M   'P 1'
#
loop_
_entity.id
_entity.type
_entity.pdbx_description
1 polymer ?
#
loop_
_entity_poly.entity_id
_entity_poly.type
_entity_poly.pdbx_seq_one_letter_code
_entity_poly.pdbx_strand_id
1 'polypeptide(L)' 'MQSLQGSPWLKKLSLLVWQLTLYSLWFERNVRIHKQIFRSHSQIEVGMDRTIKNRIHSFRGNNPATTSLMMQFWLRSPH' A
#
# COMPACT_ATOMS: atom_id res chain seq x y z
N MET A 1 -7.13 10.16 -19.01
CA MET A 1 -6.61 9.27 -17.94
C MET A 1 -6.58 7.85 -18.50
N GLN A 2 -5.40 7.25 -18.70
CA GLN A 2 -5.31 5.88 -19.19
C GLN A 2 -5.98 4.95 -18.16
N SER A 3 -6.93 4.12 -18.60
CA SER A 3 -7.52 3.12 -17.72
C SER A 3 -6.46 2.09 -17.37
N LEU A 4 -6.26 1.81 -16.08
CA LEU A 4 -5.41 0.70 -15.65
C LEU A 4 -5.98 -0.56 -16.31
N GLN A 5 -5.23 -1.19 -17.21
CA GLN A 5 -5.62 -2.45 -17.83
C GLN A 5 -5.23 -3.61 -16.89
N GLY A 6 -6.03 -4.69 -16.86
CA GLY A 6 -5.79 -5.84 -15.98
C GLY A 6 -6.99 -6.23 -15.12
N SER A 7 -6.80 -7.24 -14.25
CA SER A 7 -7.87 -7.77 -13.41
C SER A 7 -8.43 -6.70 -12.45
N PRO A 8 -9.73 -6.74 -12.09
CA PRO A 8 -10.33 -5.77 -11.18
C PRO A 8 -9.60 -5.67 -9.83
N TRP A 9 -9.09 -6.80 -9.32
CA TRP A 9 -8.37 -6.84 -8.05
C TRP A 9 -6.99 -6.20 -8.13
N LEU A 10 -6.31 -6.31 -9.28
CA LEU A 10 -5.00 -5.69 -9.50
C LEU A 10 -5.16 -4.17 -9.55
N LYS A 11 -6.17 -3.66 -10.26
CA LYS A 11 -6.49 -2.21 -10.29
C LYS A 11 -6.76 -1.68 -8.88
N LYS A 12 -7.53 -2.42 -8.09
CA LYS A 12 -7.82 -2.06 -6.70
C LYS A 12 -6.54 -2.04 -5.86
N LEU A 13 -5.67 -3.04 -6.01
CA LEU A 13 -4.39 -3.08 -5.31
C LEU A 13 -3.50 -1.89 -5.70
N SER A 14 -3.36 -1.60 -7.00
CA SER A 14 -2.58 -0.45 -7.49
C SER A 14 -3.10 0.88 -6.95
N LEU A 15 -4.43 1.07 -6.88
CA LEU A 15 -5.02 2.27 -6.29
C LEU A 15 -4.70 2.39 -4.80
N LEU A 16 -4.77 1.29 -4.04
CA LEU A 16 -4.42 1.29 -2.62
C LEU A 16 -2.95 1.65 -2.39
N VAL A 17 -2.06 1.06 -3.19
CA VAL A 17 -0.62 1.36 -3.15
C VAL A 17 -0.40 2.84 -3.45
N TRP A 18 -0.99 3.35 -4.53
CA TRP A 18 -0.86 4.74 -4.93
C TRP A 18 -1.35 5.73 -3.86
N GLN A 19 -2.53 5.47 -3.29
CA GLN A 19 -3.08 6.27 -2.20
C GLN A 19 -2.17 6.25 -0.97
N LEU A 20 -1.66 5.09 -0.59
CA LEU A 20 -0.76 4.95 0.55
C LEU A 20 0.58 5.68 0.32
N THR A 21 1.15 5.60 -0.88
CA THR A 21 2.39 6.30 -1.22
C THR A 21 2.22 7.81 -1.11
N LEU A 22 1.14 8.36 -1.69
CA LEU A 22 0.84 9.79 -1.60
C LEU A 22 0.65 10.23 -0.15
N TYR A 23 -0.14 9.47 0.62
CA TYR A 23 -0.38 9.77 2.03
C TYR A 23 0.91 9.71 2.85
N SER A 24 1.75 8.68 2.64
CA SER A 24 2.98 8.48 3.39
C SER A 24 4.00 9.59 3.12
N LEU A 25 4.11 10.04 1.87
CA LEU A 25 4.97 11.16 1.49
C LEU A 25 4.50 12.47 2.12
N TRP A 26 3.19 12.76 2.01
CA TRP A 26 2.59 13.94 2.63
C TRP A 26 2.77 13.93 4.15
N PHE A 27 2.51 12.79 4.79
CA PHE A 27 2.65 12.63 6.24
C PHE A 27 4.09 12.80 6.69
N GLU A 28 5.06 12.17 6.02
CA GLU A 28 6.48 12.34 6.34
C GLU A 28 6.92 13.80 6.22
N ARG A 29 6.53 14.49 5.14
CA ARG A 29 6.83 15.91 4.96
C ARG A 29 6.29 16.76 6.11
N ASN A 30 5.04 16.53 6.53
CA ASN A 30 4.42 17.29 7.62
C ASN A 30 5.05 16.97 8.97
N VAL A 31 5.40 15.71 9.22
CA VAL A 31 6.08 15.30 10.46
C VAL A 31 7.45 15.97 10.54
N ARG A 32 8.19 16.07 9.44
CA ARG A 32 9.46 16.81 9.40
C ARG A 32 9.27 18.29 9.73
N ILE A 33 8.30 18.94 9.10
CA ILE A 33 8.04 20.38 9.31
C ILE A 33 7.60 20.66 10.76
N HIS A 34 6.60 19.94 11.25
CA HIS A 34 5.94 20.27 12.52
C HIS A 34 6.55 19.59 13.74
N LYS A 35 7.20 18.44 13.57
CA LYS A 35 7.76 17.65 14.68
C LYS A 35 9.27 17.52 14.63
N GLN A 36 9.91 17.90 13.52
CA GLN A 36 11.36 17.72 13.31
C GLN A 36 11.80 16.26 13.51
N ILE A 37 10.90 15.31 13.23
CA ILE A 37 11.18 13.87 13.26
C ILE A 37 11.40 13.40 11.82
N PHE A 38 12.48 12.66 11.61
CA PHE A 38 12.87 12.16 10.31
C PHE A 38 12.94 10.65 10.37
N ARG A 39 12.13 9.98 9.53
CA ARG A 39 12.21 8.53 9.37
C ARG A 39 13.13 8.20 8.20
N SER A 40 13.87 7.11 8.33
CA SER A 40 14.66 6.58 7.21
C SER A 40 13.73 6.07 6.11
N HIS A 41 14.26 5.98 4.88
CA HIS A 41 13.54 5.38 3.76
C HIS A 41 13.01 3.98 4.11
N SER A 42 13.89 3.14 4.68
CA SER A 42 13.55 1.76 5.09
C SER A 42 12.42 1.70 6.13
N GLN A 43 12.36 2.63 7.07
CA GLN A 43 11.27 2.68 8.07
C GLN A 43 9.93 3.03 7.43
N ILE A 44 9.93 3.94 6.46
CA ILE A 44 8.71 4.34 5.73
C ILE A 44 8.22 3.16 4.89
N GLU A 45 9.13 2.51 4.16
CA GLU A 45 8.88 1.36 3.32
C GLU A 45 8.30 0.17 4.10
N VAL A 46 8.92 -0.23 5.21
CA VAL A 46 8.40 -1.28 6.10
C VAL A 46 7.02 -0.92 6.65
N GLY A 47 6.80 0.36 6.99
CA GLY A 47 5.50 0.85 7.42
C GLY A 47 4.43 0.75 6.34
N MET A 48 4.79 1.06 5.09
CA MET A 48 3.90 0.97 3.94
C MET A 48 3.55 -0.48 3.61
N ASP A 49 4.54 -1.37 3.56
CA ASP A 49 4.35 -2.81 3.34
C ASP A 49 3.38 -3.42 4.36
N ARG A 50 3.60 -3.14 5.66
CA ARG A 50 2.71 -3.59 6.73
C ARG A 50 1.28 -3.06 6.55
N THR A 51 1.14 -1.79 6.17
CA THR A 51 -0.16 -1.16 5.96
C THR A 51 -0.92 -1.81 4.80
N ILE A 52 -0.23 -2.14 3.70
CA ILE A 52 -0.85 -2.84 2.56
C ILE A 52 -1.28 -4.25 2.94
N LYS A 53 -0.41 -5.02 3.59
CA LYS A 53 -0.75 -6.38 4.05
C LYS A 53 -1.99 -6.39 4.95
N ASN A 54 -2.05 -5.46 5.90
CA ASN A 54 -3.21 -5.29 6.79
C ASN A 54 -4.48 -4.92 6.02
N ARG A 55 -4.37 -4.02 5.02
CA ARG A 55 -5.51 -3.60 4.21
C ARG A 55 -6.00 -4.70 3.28
N ILE A 56 -5.11 -5.52 2.73
CA ILE A 56 -5.49 -6.71 1.97
C ILE A 56 -6.22 -7.68 2.91
N HIS A 57 -5.66 -7.96 4.08
CA HIS A 57 -6.25 -8.87 5.05
C HIS A 57 -7.67 -8.44 5.50
N SER A 58 -7.94 -7.15 5.64
CA SER A 58 -9.28 -6.67 6.01
C SER A 58 -10.36 -6.95 4.96
N PHE A 59 -9.99 -7.23 3.70
CA PHE A 59 -10.96 -7.64 2.66
C PHE A 59 -11.32 -9.13 2.71
N ARG A 60 -10.59 -9.93 3.49
CA ARG A 60 -10.75 -11.39 3.52
C ARG A 60 -12.17 -11.83 3.87
N GLY A 61 -12.84 -11.12 4.78
CA GLY A 61 -14.20 -11.45 5.21
C GLY A 61 -15.26 -11.29 4.10
N ASN A 62 -15.01 -10.42 3.11
CA ASN A 62 -15.96 -10.17 2.03
C ASN A 62 -15.62 -10.95 0.75
N ASN A 63 -14.34 -11.12 0.44
CA ASN A 63 -13.91 -11.88 -0.74
C ASN A 63 -12.56 -12.58 -0.50
N PRO A 64 -12.57 -13.81 0.07
CA PRO A 64 -11.36 -14.51 0.49
C PRO A 64 -10.47 -14.95 -0.69
N ALA A 65 -11.06 -15.32 -1.83
CA ALA A 65 -10.33 -15.75 -3.02
C ALA A 65 -9.53 -14.58 -3.62
N THR A 66 -10.18 -13.44 -3.83
CA THR A 66 -9.52 -12.23 -4.34
C THR A 66 -8.44 -11.73 -3.38
N THR A 67 -8.71 -11.78 -2.08
CA THR A 67 -7.75 -11.39 -1.05
C THR A 67 -6.50 -12.24 -1.08
N SER A 68 -6.64 -13.55 -1.30
CA SER A 68 -5.49 -14.47 -1.42
C SER A 68 -4.64 -14.15 -2.66
N LEU A 69 -5.26 -13.86 -3.80
CA LEU A 69 -4.55 -13.44 -5.01
C LEU A 69 -3.78 -12.13 -4.80
N MET A 70 -4.41 -11.13 -4.17
CA MET A 70 -3.76 -9.85 -3.85
C MET A 70 -2.55 -10.04 -2.92
N MET A 71 -2.69 -10.87 -1.88
CA MET A 71 -1.61 -11.14 -0.93
C MET A 71 -0.46 -11.92 -1.59
N GLN A 72 -0.76 -12.96 -2.37
CA GLN A 72 0.25 -13.72 -3.10
C GLN A 72 1.02 -12.85 -4.09
N PHE A 73 0.31 -12.00 -4.83
CA PHE A 73 0.94 -11.03 -5.73
C PHE A 73 1.86 -10.08 -4.95
N TRP A 74 1.39 -9.54 -3.83
CA TRP A 74 2.17 -8.61 -3.01
C TRP A 74 3.45 -9.24 -2.44
N LEU A 75 3.37 -10.49 -1.96
CA LEU A 75 4.50 -11.22 -1.39
C LEU A 75 5.52 -11.69 -2.43
N ARG A 76 5.09 -11.87 -3.69
CA ARG A 76 5.98 -12.27 -4.79
C ARG A 76 6.81 -11.09 -5.32
N SER A 77 6.29 -9.88 -5.24
CA SER A 77 7.01 -8.69 -5.71
C SER A 77 8.15 -8.33 -4.73
N PRO A 78 9.38 -8.11 -5.23
CA PRO A 78 10.43 -7.53 -4.41
C PRO A 78 10.07 -6.07 -4.09
N HIS A 79 10.19 -5.69 -2.81
CA HIS A 79 10.09 -4.32 -2.32
C HIS A 79 11.44 -3.96 -1.71
#